data_AF-A0A3A9UI25-F1
#
_entry.id   AF-A0A3A9UI25-F1
#
_cell.length_a   1.000
_cell.length_b   1.000
_cell.length_c   1.000
_cell.angle_alpha   90.00
_cell.angle_beta   90.00
_cell.angle_gamma   90.00
#
_symmetry.space_group_name_H-M   'P 1'
#
loop_
_entity.id
_entity.type
_entity.pdbx_description
1 polymer ?
#
loop_
_entity_poly.entity_id
_entity_poly.type
_entity_poly.pdbx_seq_one_letter_code
_entity_poly.pdbx_strand_id
1 'polypeptide(L)'
;MIKRVILLSTVLCAGLLTSANALAHGASAVAGEWLPVIDKANAQNVSVISQIQSSPLGNEILVQFTGKGKLEVLGDNGEPFIRITPSGVYANWDHPMWYKVQTAGPRPLPEWVTDNKVESKWSQVSKNNYYGWYDKRLEKADEHVETWNVAIALNGKRSDISGYFKSLAPPAKRTLVTVDNASSPIADLSAMVIPGAERAIRVSYEGDHHMVVLDEHQSPMFRFSPHGVEANTHSKGWKALGRAPAKANKQWVKLSSQAAYTWPDNRLEKRSEDGWKIPVFCHQDKKMKYIRGGWVEVASLH
;
A
#
# COMPACT_ATOMS: atom_id res chain seq x y z
N MET A 1 24.32 57.14 64.03
CA MET A 1 22.84 57.17 63.95
C MET A 1 22.40 56.88 62.53
N ILE A 2 21.34 56.08 62.38
CA ILE A 2 20.60 55.68 61.16
C ILE A 2 21.28 54.60 60.30
N LYS A 3 20.88 53.35 60.55
CA LYS A 3 21.04 52.18 59.67
C LYS A 3 20.11 52.33 58.46
N ARG A 4 20.61 52.16 57.23
CA ARG A 4 19.79 51.87 56.05
C ARG A 4 19.87 50.39 55.72
N VAL A 5 18.72 49.72 55.82
CA VAL A 5 18.47 48.37 55.34
C VAL A 5 18.25 48.46 53.83
N ILE A 6 18.99 47.67 53.05
CA ILE A 6 18.65 47.39 51.64
C ILE A 6 18.42 45.89 51.56
N LEU A 7 17.15 45.52 51.35
CA LEU A 7 16.69 44.18 51.05
C LEU A 7 16.98 43.94 49.56
N LEU A 8 17.84 42.98 49.22
CA LEU A 8 18.01 42.52 47.85
C LEU A 8 17.15 41.25 47.68
N SER A 9 16.01 41.40 47.02
CA SER A 9 15.14 40.28 46.62
C SER A 9 15.62 39.70 45.30
N THR A 10 16.26 38.54 45.33
CA THR A 10 16.64 37.76 44.14
C THR A 10 15.40 37.07 43.60
N VAL A 11 14.79 37.61 42.53
CA VAL A 11 13.75 36.92 41.75
C VAL A 11 14.45 36.00 40.75
N LEU A 12 14.42 34.70 41.03
CA LEU A 12 14.88 33.66 40.12
C LEU A 12 13.77 33.40 39.08
N CYS A 13 13.83 34.10 37.94
CA CYS A 13 12.99 33.76 36.79
C CYS A 13 13.49 32.46 36.16
N ALA A 14 12.84 31.35 36.50
CA ALA A 14 12.95 30.10 35.76
C ALA A 14 12.30 30.30 34.38
N GLY A 15 13.12 30.58 33.36
CA GLY A 15 12.69 30.58 31.97
C GLY A 15 12.28 29.17 31.56
N LEU A 16 10.97 28.91 31.51
CA LEU A 16 10.42 27.76 30.82
C LEU A 16 10.69 27.94 29.33
N LEU A 17 11.75 27.31 28.83
CA LEU A 17 11.94 27.09 27.40
C LEU A 17 10.82 26.14 26.94
N THR A 18 9.71 26.70 26.48
CA THR A 18 8.75 25.94 25.68
C THR A 18 9.43 25.65 24.36
N SER A 19 9.98 24.44 24.22
CA SER A 19 10.36 23.91 22.92
C SER A 19 9.09 23.83 22.08
N ALA A 20 8.86 24.83 21.23
CA ALA A 20 7.86 24.73 20.17
C ALA A 20 8.20 23.48 19.37
N ASN A 21 7.29 22.51 19.36
CA ASN A 21 7.40 21.36 18.48
C ASN A 21 7.54 21.92 17.06
N ALA A 22 8.72 21.75 16.46
CA ALA A 22 8.90 21.99 15.05
C ALA A 22 7.98 21.02 14.31
N LEU A 23 6.85 21.52 13.84
CA LEU A 23 5.93 20.80 12.96
C LEU A 23 6.66 20.60 11.61
N ALA A 24 7.47 19.55 11.55
CA ALA A 24 8.13 19.06 10.34
C ALA A 24 7.39 17.85 9.75
N HIS A 25 6.09 17.73 10.03
CA HIS A 25 5.24 16.65 9.49
C HIS A 25 4.62 17.11 8.18
N GLY A 26 4.70 16.25 7.16
CA GLY A 26 4.19 16.51 5.81
C GLY A 26 2.73 16.93 5.87
N ALA A 27 2.40 18.00 5.16
CA ALA A 27 1.11 18.66 5.29
C ALA A 27 -0.01 17.85 4.63
N SER A 28 -0.59 16.90 5.37
CA SER A 28 -1.95 16.44 5.09
C SER A 28 -2.91 17.59 5.42
N ALA A 29 -3.87 17.88 4.54
CA ALA A 29 -4.93 18.85 4.83
C ALA A 29 -5.96 18.32 5.84
N VAL A 30 -5.89 17.01 6.12
CA VAL A 30 -6.76 16.28 7.04
C VAL A 30 -5.99 15.88 8.29
N ALA A 31 -6.65 15.91 9.45
CA ALA A 31 -6.09 15.48 10.71
C ALA A 31 -5.65 13.99 10.68
N GLY A 32 -4.57 13.69 11.40
CA GLY A 32 -3.96 12.36 11.45
C GLY A 32 -2.89 12.12 10.38
N GLU A 33 -2.23 10.98 10.48
CA GLU A 33 -1.20 10.56 9.52
C GLU A 33 -1.81 9.62 8.48
N TRP A 34 -1.60 9.93 7.19
CA TRP A 34 -2.17 9.19 6.08
C TRP A 34 -1.08 8.81 5.07
N LEU A 35 -1.04 7.52 4.68
CA LEU A 35 -0.15 7.04 3.64
C LEU A 35 -0.92 6.72 2.35
N PRO A 36 -0.52 7.27 1.21
CA PRO A 36 -1.00 6.79 -0.08
C PRO A 36 -0.45 5.38 -0.38
N VAL A 37 -1.33 4.44 -0.70
CA VAL A 37 -1.01 3.05 -1.04
C VAL A 37 -1.50 2.75 -2.45
N ILE A 38 -0.60 2.27 -3.32
CA ILE A 38 -0.95 1.86 -4.70
C ILE A 38 -1.89 0.66 -4.66
N ASP A 39 -3.00 0.74 -5.40
CA ASP A 39 -3.87 -0.40 -5.63
C ASP A 39 -3.26 -1.32 -6.70
N LYS A 40 -2.64 -2.41 -6.25
CA LYS A 40 -2.01 -3.40 -7.12
C LYS A 40 -3.01 -4.19 -7.97
N ALA A 41 -4.29 -4.22 -7.61
CA ALA A 41 -5.32 -4.88 -8.41
C ALA A 41 -5.68 -4.07 -9.67
N ASN A 42 -5.49 -2.75 -9.62
CA ASN A 42 -5.73 -1.82 -10.73
C ASN A 42 -4.48 -1.51 -11.58
N ALA A 43 -3.30 -2.08 -11.24
CA ALA A 43 -2.10 -2.02 -12.06
C ALA A 43 -2.23 -2.92 -13.32
N GLN A 44 -3.14 -2.55 -14.23
CA GLN A 44 -3.51 -3.35 -15.40
C GLN A 44 -2.43 -3.42 -16.49
N ASN A 45 -1.27 -2.78 -16.31
CA ASN A 45 -0.21 -2.78 -17.31
C ASN A 45 1.12 -3.26 -16.75
N VAL A 46 1.51 -4.48 -17.12
CA VAL A 46 2.80 -5.10 -16.76
C VAL A 46 4.03 -4.29 -17.19
N SER A 47 3.85 -3.31 -18.08
CA SER A 47 4.92 -2.44 -18.56
C SER A 47 5.12 -1.20 -17.68
N VAL A 48 4.26 -0.96 -16.68
CA VAL A 48 4.31 0.17 -15.76
C VAL A 48 4.58 -0.35 -14.36
N ILE A 49 5.69 0.08 -13.78
CA ILE A 49 6.06 -0.27 -12.41
C ILE A 49 6.06 1.03 -11.62
N SER A 50 5.28 1.07 -10.54
CA SER A 50 5.14 2.26 -9.71
C SER A 50 5.44 1.94 -8.25
N GLN A 51 6.07 2.89 -7.56
CA GLN A 51 6.36 2.84 -6.14
C GLN A 51 6.07 4.20 -5.52
N ILE A 52 5.68 4.20 -4.25
CA ILE A 52 5.54 5.43 -3.47
C ILE A 52 6.58 5.43 -2.37
N GLN A 53 7.22 6.59 -2.20
CA GLN A 53 8.07 6.90 -1.08
C GLN A 53 7.45 8.05 -0.30
N SER A 54 7.09 7.79 0.96
CA SER A 54 6.56 8.80 1.87
C SER A 54 7.65 9.30 2.81
N SER A 55 7.72 10.61 3.00
CA SER A 55 8.63 11.26 3.93
C SER A 55 7.92 12.38 4.71
N PRO A 56 8.50 12.89 5.81
CA PRO A 56 7.97 14.07 6.48
C PRO A 56 7.91 15.33 5.59
N LEU A 57 8.60 15.36 4.45
CA LEU A 57 8.54 16.48 3.53
C LEU A 57 7.34 16.38 2.58
N GLY A 58 6.95 15.18 2.18
CA GLY A 58 5.87 14.91 1.23
C GLY A 58 5.96 13.50 0.64
N ASN A 59 5.03 13.20 -0.26
CA ASN A 59 4.92 11.92 -0.96
C ASN A 59 5.47 12.01 -2.38
N GLU A 60 6.43 11.13 -2.71
CA GLU A 60 6.98 10.96 -4.05
C GLU A 60 6.43 9.69 -4.69
N ILE A 61 6.13 9.75 -5.99
CA ILE A 61 5.87 8.57 -6.80
C ILE A 61 7.03 8.37 -7.77
N LEU A 62 7.55 7.15 -7.80
CA LEU A 62 8.52 6.68 -8.78
C LEU A 62 7.79 5.81 -9.79
N VAL A 63 7.87 6.17 -11.07
CA VAL A 63 7.28 5.40 -12.17
C VAL A 63 8.37 4.98 -13.15
N GLN A 64 8.39 3.70 -13.47
CA GLN A 64 9.21 3.09 -14.52
C GLN A 64 8.31 2.58 -15.65
N PHE A 65 8.75 2.78 -16.89
CA PHE A 65 8.09 2.26 -18.08
C PHE A 65 9.03 1.34 -18.88
N THR A 66 8.61 0.10 -19.09
CA THR A 66 9.35 -0.95 -19.82
C THR A 66 8.69 -1.34 -21.14
N GLY A 67 7.59 -0.70 -21.49
CA GLY A 67 6.83 -0.98 -22.71
C GLY A 67 7.40 -0.31 -23.96
N LYS A 68 6.78 -0.55 -25.11
CA LYS A 68 7.09 0.15 -26.36
C LYS A 68 6.42 1.52 -26.40
N GLY A 69 7.11 2.51 -26.97
CA GLY A 69 6.59 3.86 -27.17
C GLY A 69 6.80 4.76 -25.97
N LYS A 70 5.73 5.37 -25.45
CA LYS A 70 5.78 6.37 -24.38
C LYS A 70 4.68 6.20 -23.34
N LEU A 71 5.04 6.47 -22.09
CA LEU A 71 4.13 6.79 -20.99
C LEU A 71 4.20 8.30 -20.77
N GLU A 72 3.06 8.97 -20.71
CA GLU A 72 2.97 10.39 -20.42
C GLU A 72 2.19 10.60 -19.12
N VAL A 73 2.72 11.39 -18.19
CA VAL A 73 2.04 11.77 -16.94
C VAL A 73 1.26 13.04 -17.21
N LEU A 74 -0.02 13.03 -16.87
CA LEU A 74 -0.94 14.12 -17.15
C LEU A 74 -1.11 15.03 -15.93
N GLY A 75 -1.10 16.34 -16.17
CA GLY A 75 -1.42 17.36 -15.17
C GLY A 75 -2.93 17.48 -14.94
N ASP A 76 -3.31 18.42 -14.08
CA ASP A 76 -4.73 18.65 -13.73
C ASP A 76 -5.58 19.11 -14.93
N ASN A 77 -4.96 19.75 -15.91
CA ASN A 77 -5.56 20.14 -17.19
C ASN A 77 -5.66 18.98 -18.20
N GLY A 78 -5.18 17.78 -17.87
CA GLY A 78 -5.15 16.62 -18.76
C GLY A 78 -4.01 16.60 -19.77
N GLU A 79 -3.16 17.64 -19.82
CA GLU A 79 -2.03 17.72 -20.73
C GLU A 79 -0.77 17.06 -20.15
N PRO A 80 0.10 16.47 -20.97
CA PRO A 80 1.28 15.77 -20.51
C PRO A 80 2.41 16.74 -20.10
N PHE A 81 3.04 16.46 -18.95
CA PHE A 81 4.17 17.26 -18.44
C PHE A 81 5.45 16.46 -18.19
N ILE A 82 5.34 15.14 -18.02
CA ILE A 82 6.46 14.19 -18.02
C ILE A 82 6.17 13.13 -19.09
N ARG A 83 7.20 12.75 -19.86
CA ARG A 83 7.15 11.65 -20.81
C ARG A 83 8.29 10.68 -20.52
N ILE A 84 7.96 9.42 -20.29
CA ILE A 84 8.91 8.34 -20.02
C ILE A 84 8.91 7.39 -21.23
N THR A 85 10.08 7.15 -21.79
CA THR A 85 10.31 6.19 -22.88
C THR A 85 11.43 5.23 -22.49
N PRO A 86 11.66 4.14 -23.25
CA PRO A 86 12.86 3.31 -23.06
C PRO A 86 14.19 4.07 -23.22
N SER A 87 14.19 5.21 -23.90
CA SER A 87 15.41 6.00 -24.19
C SER A 87 15.64 7.17 -23.22
N GLY A 88 14.68 7.47 -22.33
CA GLY A 88 14.83 8.55 -21.37
C GLY A 88 13.52 9.14 -20.86
N VAL A 89 13.67 10.14 -20.01
CA VAL A 89 12.59 10.97 -19.48
C VAL A 89 12.70 12.36 -20.07
N TYR A 90 11.58 12.89 -20.52
CA TYR A 90 11.45 14.23 -21.06
C TYR A 90 10.45 15.02 -20.20
N ALA A 91 10.74 16.28 -19.96
CA ALA A 91 9.88 17.19 -19.24
C ALA A 91 9.40 18.31 -20.16
N ASN A 92 8.14 18.72 -20.00
CA ASN A 92 7.62 19.91 -20.66
C ASN A 92 7.89 21.14 -19.79
N TRP A 93 8.85 21.96 -20.21
CA TRP A 93 9.31 23.14 -19.46
C TRP A 93 8.31 24.30 -19.42
N ASP A 94 7.28 24.29 -20.27
CA ASP A 94 6.23 25.31 -20.24
C ASP A 94 4.96 24.81 -19.53
N HIS A 95 4.96 23.58 -19.01
CA HIS A 95 3.82 23.07 -18.23
C HIS A 95 3.97 23.40 -16.74
N PRO A 96 3.00 24.07 -16.09
CA PRO A 96 3.11 24.48 -14.68
C PRO A 96 3.34 23.30 -13.73
N MET A 97 2.74 22.15 -14.04
CA MET A 97 2.92 20.93 -13.23
C MET A 97 4.37 20.46 -13.16
N TRP A 98 5.19 20.68 -14.20
CA TRP A 98 6.62 20.32 -14.14
C TRP A 98 7.34 20.95 -12.96
N TYR A 99 7.02 22.20 -12.62
CA TYR A 99 7.63 22.93 -11.50
C TYR A 99 6.99 22.59 -10.16
N LYS A 100 5.67 22.38 -10.14
CA LYS A 100 4.90 22.05 -8.93
C LYS A 100 5.32 20.71 -8.32
N VAL A 101 5.85 19.78 -9.12
CA VAL A 101 6.24 18.42 -8.67
C VAL A 101 7.71 18.25 -8.27
N GLN A 102 8.54 19.28 -8.41
CA GLN A 102 9.99 19.17 -8.09
C GLN A 102 10.27 19.22 -6.58
N THR A 103 9.32 19.72 -5.80
CA THR A 103 9.43 19.92 -4.36
C THR A 103 8.09 19.60 -3.73
N ALA A 104 8.08 19.09 -2.50
CA ALA A 104 6.83 18.83 -1.79
C ALA A 104 6.03 20.11 -1.49
N GLY A 105 6.74 21.22 -1.24
CA GLY A 105 6.14 22.52 -0.94
C GLY A 105 5.76 23.31 -2.19
N PRO A 106 5.00 24.41 -2.02
CA PRO A 106 4.71 25.35 -3.10
C PRO A 106 6.02 25.92 -3.66
N ARG A 107 6.09 25.99 -4.98
CA ARG A 107 7.21 26.60 -5.71
C ARG A 107 6.67 27.72 -6.61
N PRO A 108 7.26 28.93 -6.56
CA PRO A 108 6.94 29.98 -7.52
C PRO A 108 7.14 29.49 -8.94
N LEU A 109 6.18 29.76 -9.82
CA LEU A 109 6.32 29.47 -11.24
C LEU A 109 7.23 30.52 -11.89
N PRO A 110 8.07 30.16 -12.86
CA PRO A 110 8.76 31.15 -13.68
C PRO A 110 7.76 32.06 -14.40
N GLU A 111 8.12 33.33 -14.63
CA GLU A 111 7.21 34.33 -15.22
C GLU A 111 6.64 33.94 -16.58
N TRP A 112 7.38 33.15 -17.37
CA TRP A 112 6.94 32.67 -18.68
C TRP A 112 5.97 31.48 -18.62
N VAL A 113 5.85 30.83 -17.46
CA VAL A 113 4.96 29.69 -17.24
C VAL A 113 3.65 30.22 -16.68
N THR A 114 2.63 30.28 -17.53
CA THR A 114 1.28 30.65 -17.11
C THR A 114 0.41 29.40 -17.01
N ASP A 115 -0.56 29.37 -16.09
CA ASP A 115 -1.47 28.22 -15.97
C ASP A 115 -2.28 27.95 -17.26
N ASN A 116 -2.33 28.91 -18.20
CA ASN A 116 -3.16 28.88 -19.40
C ASN A 116 -2.40 28.75 -20.74
N LYS A 117 -1.06 28.76 -20.76
CA LYS A 117 -0.27 28.59 -22.00
C LYS A 117 0.72 27.45 -21.84
N VAL A 118 0.41 26.32 -22.46
CA VAL A 118 1.32 25.19 -22.59
C VAL A 118 1.86 25.19 -24.01
N GLU A 119 3.05 25.74 -24.21
CA GLU A 119 3.84 25.44 -25.41
C GLU A 119 4.57 24.10 -25.20
N SER A 120 4.84 23.36 -26.27
CA SER A 120 5.39 22.00 -26.17
C SER A 120 6.93 22.05 -26.16
N LYS A 121 7.54 22.51 -25.07
CA LYS A 121 9.01 22.53 -24.92
C LYS A 121 9.52 21.32 -24.14
N TRP A 122 9.67 20.22 -24.86
CA TRP A 122 10.20 18.97 -24.32
C TRP A 122 11.72 18.97 -24.30
N SER A 123 12.31 18.76 -23.12
CA SER A 123 13.75 18.50 -22.98
C SER A 123 13.99 17.21 -22.20
N GLN A 124 15.04 16.49 -22.56
CA GLN A 124 15.43 15.29 -21.84
C GLN A 124 16.03 15.68 -20.48
N VAL A 125 15.49 15.11 -19.40
CA VAL A 125 15.94 15.35 -18.02
C VAL A 125 16.60 14.12 -17.38
N SER A 126 16.44 12.94 -18.00
CA SER A 126 17.10 11.71 -17.58
C SER A 126 17.31 10.76 -18.76
N LYS A 127 18.37 9.94 -18.68
CA LYS A 127 18.62 8.83 -19.62
C LYS A 127 17.94 7.52 -19.18
N ASN A 128 17.40 7.48 -17.97
CA ASN A 128 16.72 6.30 -17.45
C ASN A 128 15.30 6.17 -17.99
N ASN A 129 14.72 4.97 -17.92
CA ASN A 129 13.32 4.71 -18.25
C ASN A 129 12.38 4.85 -17.04
N TYR A 130 12.81 5.61 -16.02
CA TYR A 130 12.07 5.87 -14.80
C TYR A 130 12.30 7.30 -14.31
N TYR A 131 11.30 7.84 -13.60
CA TYR A 131 11.38 9.16 -12.98
C TYR A 131 10.57 9.19 -11.68
N GLY A 132 11.10 9.88 -10.67
CA GLY A 132 10.43 10.14 -9.40
C GLY A 132 10.08 11.62 -9.26
N TRP A 133 8.90 11.93 -8.71
CA TRP A 133 8.47 13.31 -8.46
C TRP A 133 7.52 13.39 -7.26
N TYR A 134 7.43 14.57 -6.63
CA TYR A 134 6.41 14.86 -5.62
C TYR A 134 5.07 15.08 -6.28
N ASP A 135 4.01 14.46 -5.77
CA ASP A 135 2.68 14.61 -6.36
C ASP A 135 1.63 14.92 -5.30
N LYS A 136 1.05 16.12 -5.37
CA LYS A 136 0.03 16.56 -4.42
C LYS A 136 -1.23 15.68 -4.43
N ARG A 137 -1.47 14.93 -5.50
CA ARG A 137 -2.58 13.98 -5.56
C ARG A 137 -2.40 12.81 -4.58
N LEU A 138 -1.18 12.61 -4.07
CA LEU A 138 -0.83 11.64 -3.04
C LEU A 138 -0.97 12.21 -1.62
N GLU A 139 -1.54 13.40 -1.46
CA GLU A 139 -1.90 13.99 -0.18
C GLU A 139 -3.42 13.90 0.01
N LYS A 140 -3.86 13.52 1.21
CA LYS A 140 -5.29 13.44 1.52
C LYS A 140 -5.81 14.87 1.72
N ALA A 141 -6.52 15.37 0.71
CA ALA A 141 -7.02 16.74 0.70
C ALA A 141 -8.28 16.94 1.56
N ASP A 142 -9.08 15.88 1.72
CA ASP A 142 -10.41 15.94 2.35
C ASP A 142 -10.72 14.63 3.11
N GLU A 143 -11.47 14.72 4.21
CA GLU A 143 -11.84 13.57 5.05
C GLU A 143 -12.63 12.49 4.30
N HIS A 144 -13.40 12.87 3.28
CA HIS A 144 -14.24 11.97 2.47
C HIS A 144 -13.52 11.40 1.24
N VAL A 145 -12.31 11.86 0.93
CA VAL A 145 -11.51 11.32 -0.17
C VAL A 145 -10.72 10.11 0.31
N GLU A 146 -11.16 8.92 -0.10
CA GLU A 146 -10.53 7.64 0.24
C GLU A 146 -9.49 7.19 -0.79
N THR A 147 -9.62 7.66 -2.03
CA THR A 147 -8.82 7.22 -3.17
C THR A 147 -8.07 8.37 -3.81
N TRP A 148 -6.96 8.05 -4.45
CA TRP A 148 -6.19 8.97 -5.26
C TRP A 148 -5.91 8.35 -6.64
N ASN A 149 -5.68 9.21 -7.63
CA ASN A 149 -5.23 8.79 -8.95
C ASN A 149 -4.25 9.79 -9.54
N VAL A 150 -3.24 9.26 -10.24
CA VAL A 150 -2.35 9.99 -11.13
C VAL A 150 -2.67 9.57 -12.54
N ALA A 151 -3.27 10.49 -13.31
CA ALA A 151 -3.65 10.23 -14.69
C ALA A 151 -2.40 10.07 -15.57
N ILE A 152 -2.40 9.04 -16.41
CA ILE A 152 -1.34 8.77 -17.38
C ILE A 152 -1.93 8.50 -18.77
N ALA A 153 -1.11 8.63 -19.81
CA ALA A 153 -1.43 8.18 -21.16
C ALA A 153 -0.35 7.22 -21.67
N LEU A 154 -0.77 6.01 -22.03
CA LEU A 154 0.09 4.98 -22.64
C LEU A 154 -0.11 5.02 -24.15
N ASN A 155 0.89 5.54 -24.87
CA ASN A 155 0.80 5.73 -26.32
C ASN A 155 -0.48 6.48 -26.74
N GLY A 156 -0.86 7.51 -25.98
CA GLY A 156 -2.06 8.31 -26.21
C GLY A 156 -3.36 7.73 -25.62
N LYS A 157 -3.37 6.48 -25.15
CA LYS A 157 -4.53 5.91 -24.45
C LYS A 157 -4.48 6.25 -22.96
N ARG A 158 -5.49 6.97 -22.48
CA ARG A 158 -5.61 7.32 -21.05
C ARG A 158 -5.74 6.09 -20.16
N SER A 159 -5.09 6.15 -19.01
CA SER A 159 -5.13 5.20 -17.90
C SER A 159 -4.80 5.96 -16.60
N ASP A 160 -4.71 5.25 -15.48
CA ASP A 160 -4.44 5.84 -14.17
C ASP A 160 -3.52 4.93 -13.38
N ILE A 161 -2.62 5.53 -12.61
CA ILE A 161 -2.02 4.88 -11.44
C ILE A 161 -2.89 5.31 -10.26
N SER A 162 -3.58 4.37 -9.63
CA SER A 162 -4.54 4.65 -8.58
C SER A 162 -4.22 3.91 -7.29
N GLY A 163 -4.84 4.38 -6.22
CA GLY A 163 -4.68 3.79 -4.90
C GLY A 163 -5.65 4.38 -3.88
N TYR A 164 -5.38 4.11 -2.62
CA TYR A 164 -6.17 4.58 -1.50
C TYR A 164 -5.29 5.19 -0.40
N PHE A 165 -5.90 5.93 0.51
CA PHE A 165 -5.23 6.46 1.69
C PHE A 165 -5.40 5.51 2.87
N LYS A 166 -4.28 5.04 3.43
CA LYS A 166 -4.24 4.24 4.65
C LYS A 166 -3.97 5.15 5.83
N SER A 167 -4.89 5.18 6.80
CA SER A 167 -4.63 5.84 8.07
C SER A 167 -3.51 5.12 8.84
N LEU A 168 -2.55 5.89 9.34
CA LEU A 168 -1.56 5.46 10.33
C LEU A 168 -1.96 5.83 11.76
N ALA A 169 -3.09 6.53 11.93
CA ALA A 169 -3.61 6.79 13.26
C ALA A 169 -3.73 5.45 14.00
N PRO A 170 -3.26 5.37 15.27
CA PRO A 170 -3.50 4.20 16.07
C PRO A 170 -5.00 3.89 16.05
N PRO A 171 -5.39 2.64 15.79
CA PRO A 171 -6.80 2.33 15.72
C PRO A 171 -7.43 2.63 17.09
N ALA A 172 -8.57 3.33 17.10
CA ALA A 172 -9.33 3.63 18.32
C ALA A 172 -9.71 2.36 19.09
N LYS A 173 -9.71 1.21 18.41
CA LYS A 173 -9.97 -0.11 18.96
C LYS A 173 -8.82 -1.06 18.63
N ARG A 174 -8.22 -1.67 19.65
CA ARG A 174 -7.33 -2.82 19.47
C ARG A 174 -8.19 -4.06 19.26
N THR A 175 -7.90 -4.79 18.21
CA THR A 175 -8.67 -5.97 17.85
C THR A 175 -7.75 -7.12 17.53
N LEU A 176 -7.98 -8.22 18.24
CA LEU A 176 -7.30 -9.47 18.03
C LEU A 176 -8.08 -10.29 17.00
N VAL A 177 -7.41 -10.75 15.96
CA VAL A 177 -8.00 -11.70 15.00
C VAL A 177 -7.75 -13.09 15.53
N THR A 178 -8.83 -13.85 15.73
CA THR A 178 -8.80 -15.17 16.35
C THR A 178 -9.14 -16.24 15.32
N VAL A 179 -8.61 -17.45 15.51
CA VAL A 179 -9.08 -18.66 14.82
C VAL A 179 -10.00 -19.41 15.76
N ASP A 180 -11.15 -19.84 15.25
CA ASP A 180 -12.08 -20.68 15.98
C ASP A 180 -11.91 -22.14 15.54
N ASN A 181 -11.05 -22.86 16.26
CA ASN A 181 -10.80 -24.28 16.01
C ASN A 181 -11.97 -25.18 16.46
N ALA A 182 -12.88 -24.69 17.30
CA ALA A 182 -13.93 -25.50 17.89
C ALA A 182 -15.14 -25.65 16.97
N SER A 183 -15.47 -24.62 16.20
CA SER A 183 -16.74 -24.59 15.48
C SER A 183 -16.74 -25.43 14.18
N SER A 184 -15.60 -25.81 13.62
CA SER A 184 -15.52 -26.83 12.54
C SER A 184 -14.08 -27.36 12.42
N PRO A 185 -13.67 -28.29 13.29
CA PRO A 185 -12.33 -28.86 13.19
C PRO A 185 -12.19 -29.59 11.86
N ILE A 186 -11.25 -29.13 11.04
CA ILE A 186 -10.75 -29.90 9.91
C ILE A 186 -9.75 -30.89 10.51
N ALA A 187 -10.00 -32.19 10.35
CA ALA A 187 -9.13 -33.23 10.87
C ALA A 187 -7.68 -33.00 10.39
N ASP A 188 -6.73 -33.19 11.32
CA ASP A 188 -5.30 -33.08 11.09
C ASP A 188 -4.81 -31.70 10.61
N LEU A 189 -5.65 -30.66 10.71
CA LEU A 189 -5.31 -29.29 10.36
C LEU A 189 -5.15 -28.44 11.62
N SER A 190 -4.06 -27.68 11.68
CA SER A 190 -3.89 -26.60 12.64
C SER A 190 -3.72 -25.26 11.92
N ALA A 191 -4.40 -24.24 12.41
CA ALA A 191 -4.37 -22.89 11.86
C ALA A 191 -4.08 -21.86 12.96
N MET A 192 -3.24 -20.89 12.64
CA MET A 192 -2.86 -19.80 13.52
C MET A 192 -2.81 -18.50 12.74
N VAL A 193 -3.37 -17.43 13.30
CA VAL A 193 -3.17 -16.06 12.79
C VAL A 193 -1.82 -15.53 13.25
N ILE A 194 -1.07 -15.00 12.30
CA ILE A 194 0.16 -14.25 12.53
C ILE A 194 -0.19 -12.75 12.54
N PRO A 195 -0.03 -12.05 13.67
CA PRO A 195 -0.32 -10.63 13.76
C PRO A 195 0.72 -9.81 12.98
N GLY A 196 0.32 -8.66 12.46
CA GLY A 196 1.18 -7.76 11.69
C GLY A 196 0.40 -6.64 11.03
N ALA A 197 1.10 -5.74 10.35
CA ALA A 197 0.50 -4.66 9.55
C ALA A 197 -0.32 -5.20 8.34
N GLU A 198 0.09 -6.36 7.83
CA GLU A 198 -0.72 -7.28 7.03
C GLU A 198 -0.80 -8.58 7.82
N ARG A 199 -2.01 -9.00 8.19
CA ARG A 199 -2.23 -10.22 8.96
C ARG A 199 -2.08 -11.42 8.02
N ALA A 200 -1.46 -12.47 8.54
CA ALA A 200 -1.28 -13.72 7.82
C ALA A 200 -1.90 -14.88 8.57
N ILE A 201 -2.13 -15.97 7.86
CA ILE A 201 -2.50 -17.25 8.45
C ILE A 201 -1.41 -18.26 8.15
N ARG A 202 -1.03 -19.03 9.16
CA ARG A 202 -0.22 -20.24 9.02
C ARG A 202 -1.14 -21.43 9.14
N VAL A 203 -1.06 -22.33 8.17
CA VAL A 203 -1.73 -23.63 8.21
C VAL A 203 -0.68 -24.73 8.20
N SER A 204 -0.87 -25.72 9.05
CA SER A 204 -0.15 -27.00 9.02
C SER A 204 -1.14 -28.15 8.91
N TYR A 205 -0.73 -29.21 8.23
CA TYR A 205 -1.58 -30.36 7.94
C TYR A 205 -0.81 -31.67 8.10
N GLU A 206 -1.39 -32.61 8.84
CA GLU A 206 -0.77 -33.89 9.20
C GLU A 206 -1.56 -35.10 8.66
N GLY A 207 -2.63 -34.86 7.90
CA GLY A 207 -3.45 -35.93 7.34
C GLY A 207 -2.77 -36.63 6.18
N ASP A 208 -3.22 -37.85 5.90
CA ASP A 208 -2.68 -38.77 4.89
C ASP A 208 -3.20 -38.52 3.46
N HIS A 209 -4.28 -37.73 3.31
CA HIS A 209 -4.85 -37.32 2.04
C HIS A 209 -4.33 -35.94 1.62
N HIS A 210 -4.85 -35.37 0.53
CA HIS A 210 -4.62 -33.95 0.25
C HIS A 210 -5.87 -33.13 0.54
N MET A 211 -5.67 -31.86 0.85
CA MET A 211 -6.72 -30.85 0.94
C MET A 211 -6.37 -29.65 0.08
N VAL A 212 -7.40 -28.94 -0.38
CA VAL A 212 -7.25 -27.79 -1.26
C VAL A 212 -7.81 -26.56 -0.57
N VAL A 213 -6.98 -25.57 -0.33
CA VAL A 213 -7.39 -24.25 0.19
C VAL A 213 -7.77 -23.36 -0.98
N LEU A 214 -8.92 -22.69 -0.88
CA LEU A 214 -9.46 -21.80 -1.92
C LEU A 214 -9.10 -20.33 -1.63
N ASP A 215 -8.82 -19.58 -2.69
CA ASP A 215 -8.68 -18.13 -2.62
C ASP A 215 -10.02 -17.42 -2.40
N GLU A 216 -10.00 -16.09 -2.30
CA GLU A 216 -11.19 -15.26 -2.12
C GLU A 216 -12.17 -15.30 -3.31
N HIS A 217 -11.73 -15.81 -4.47
CA HIS A 217 -12.54 -16.02 -5.66
C HIS A 217 -13.05 -17.46 -5.76
N GLN A 218 -13.01 -18.23 -4.67
CA GLN A 218 -13.43 -19.63 -4.62
C GLN A 218 -12.65 -20.53 -5.60
N SER A 219 -11.43 -20.14 -5.97
CA SER A 219 -10.57 -20.92 -6.86
C SER A 219 -9.49 -21.67 -6.07
N PRO A 220 -9.12 -22.91 -6.45
CA PRO A 220 -8.03 -23.66 -5.82
C PRO A 220 -6.73 -22.87 -5.80
N MET A 221 -6.18 -22.59 -4.61
CA MET A 221 -4.97 -21.79 -4.44
C MET A 221 -3.80 -22.63 -3.91
N PHE A 222 -4.01 -23.36 -2.82
CA PHE A 222 -2.98 -24.24 -2.24
C PHE A 222 -3.47 -25.67 -2.16
N ARG A 223 -2.55 -26.62 -2.34
CA ARG A 223 -2.75 -28.04 -2.06
C ARG A 223 -1.79 -28.47 -0.96
N PHE A 224 -2.33 -28.94 0.15
CA PHE A 224 -1.58 -29.50 1.27
C PHE A 224 -1.69 -31.02 1.22
N SER A 225 -0.61 -31.73 1.54
CA SER A 225 -0.52 -33.19 1.57
C SER A 225 0.64 -33.62 2.48
N PRO A 226 0.78 -34.91 2.83
CA PRO A 226 1.96 -35.43 3.54
C PRO A 226 3.30 -35.06 2.88
N HIS A 227 3.30 -34.88 1.56
CA HIS A 227 4.51 -34.55 0.81
C HIS A 227 4.86 -33.06 0.88
N GLY A 228 3.99 -32.22 1.45
CA GLY A 228 4.15 -30.78 1.64
C GLY A 228 3.11 -29.94 0.90
N VAL A 229 3.45 -28.68 0.59
CA VAL A 229 2.53 -27.70 -0.01
C VAL A 229 2.87 -27.38 -1.46
N GLU A 230 1.85 -27.25 -2.29
CA GLU A 230 1.92 -26.77 -3.66
C GLU A 230 1.00 -25.57 -3.88
N ALA A 231 1.42 -24.61 -4.70
CA ALA A 231 0.59 -23.50 -5.16
C ALA A 231 0.06 -23.74 -6.57
N ASN A 232 -1.18 -23.32 -6.79
CA ASN A 232 -1.76 -23.20 -8.12
C ASN A 232 -1.32 -21.88 -8.76
N THR A 233 -0.38 -21.94 -9.70
CA THR A 233 0.14 -20.75 -10.40
C THR A 233 -0.89 -20.05 -11.29
N HIS A 234 -2.04 -20.69 -11.54
CA HIS A 234 -3.17 -20.09 -12.27
C HIS A 234 -4.17 -19.37 -11.34
N SER A 235 -4.13 -19.59 -10.03
CA SER A 235 -5.02 -18.93 -9.07
C SER A 235 -4.81 -17.42 -9.09
N LYS A 236 -5.92 -16.67 -9.07
CA LYS A 236 -5.90 -15.21 -8.94
C LYS A 236 -5.36 -14.81 -7.57
N GLY A 237 -5.78 -15.50 -6.51
CA GLY A 237 -5.26 -15.29 -5.16
C GLY A 237 -3.75 -15.49 -5.08
N TRP A 238 -3.23 -16.58 -5.64
CA TRP A 238 -1.77 -16.83 -5.66
C TRP A 238 -1.00 -15.70 -6.36
N LYS A 239 -1.47 -15.25 -7.53
CA LYS A 239 -0.85 -14.15 -8.28
C LYS A 239 -0.89 -12.83 -7.50
N ALA A 240 -1.99 -12.57 -6.79
CA ALA A 240 -2.14 -11.37 -5.96
C ALA A 240 -1.13 -11.32 -4.80
N LEU A 241 -0.65 -12.47 -4.31
CA LEU A 241 0.42 -12.51 -3.31
C LEU A 241 1.77 -12.01 -3.84
N GLY A 242 1.97 -11.94 -5.17
CA GLY A 242 3.21 -11.46 -5.78
C GLY A 242 4.43 -12.34 -5.48
N ARG A 243 4.22 -13.63 -5.14
CA ARG A 243 5.29 -14.56 -4.74
C ARG A 243 5.73 -15.47 -5.90
N ALA A 244 6.97 -15.94 -5.83
CA ALA A 244 7.46 -16.97 -6.73
C ALA A 244 6.93 -18.36 -6.33
N PRO A 245 6.61 -19.25 -7.28
CA PRO A 245 6.66 -19.05 -8.73
C PRO A 245 5.46 -18.25 -9.27
N ALA A 246 5.72 -17.14 -9.96
CA ALA A 246 4.68 -16.27 -10.51
C ALA A 246 4.10 -16.79 -11.85
N LYS A 247 4.89 -17.56 -12.60
CA LYS A 247 4.49 -18.25 -13.84
C LYS A 247 5.20 -19.60 -13.90
N ALA A 248 4.46 -20.65 -14.22
CA ALA A 248 5.02 -21.97 -14.47
C ALA A 248 4.19 -22.69 -15.54
N ASN A 249 4.83 -23.58 -16.29
CA ASN A 249 4.12 -24.43 -17.26
C ASN A 249 3.21 -25.45 -16.56
N LYS A 250 3.52 -25.77 -15.29
CA LYS A 250 2.70 -26.64 -14.44
C LYS A 250 1.75 -25.80 -13.60
N GLN A 251 0.49 -26.20 -13.56
CA GLN A 251 -0.53 -25.56 -12.73
C GLN A 251 -0.16 -25.62 -11.25
N TRP A 252 0.17 -26.81 -10.74
CA TRP A 252 0.60 -27.02 -9.36
C TRP A 252 2.12 -27.08 -9.26
N VAL A 253 2.69 -26.23 -8.40
CA VAL A 253 4.15 -26.15 -8.19
C VAL A 253 4.47 -26.22 -6.72
N LYS A 254 5.51 -27.00 -6.38
CA LYS A 254 5.98 -27.20 -5.02
C LYS A 254 6.44 -25.89 -4.39
N LEU A 255 5.91 -25.58 -3.21
CA LEU A 255 6.32 -24.44 -2.39
C LEU A 255 7.16 -24.85 -1.19
N SER A 256 6.76 -25.94 -0.54
CA SER A 256 7.38 -26.41 0.70
C SER A 256 7.35 -27.92 0.74
N SER A 257 8.44 -28.54 1.20
CA SER A 257 8.48 -29.96 1.57
C SER A 257 7.76 -30.24 2.88
N GLN A 258 7.63 -29.24 3.75
CA GLN A 258 6.80 -29.32 4.94
C GLN A 258 5.33 -29.11 4.57
N ALA A 259 4.43 -29.86 5.18
CA ALA A 259 2.98 -29.71 5.03
C ALA A 259 2.44 -28.50 5.82
N ALA A 260 3.20 -27.39 5.79
CA ALA A 260 2.87 -26.14 6.45
C ALA A 260 3.27 -24.95 5.57
N TYR A 261 2.42 -23.92 5.56
CA TYR A 261 2.68 -22.70 4.80
C TYR A 261 1.98 -21.49 5.42
N THR A 262 2.59 -20.32 5.25
CA THR A 262 2.09 -19.04 5.78
C THR A 262 1.88 -18.04 4.64
N TRP A 263 0.71 -17.41 4.59
CA TRP A 263 0.40 -16.37 3.61
C TRP A 263 -0.46 -15.24 4.20
N PRO A 264 -0.30 -13.99 3.74
CA PRO A 264 -1.24 -12.91 4.04
C PRO A 264 -2.58 -13.20 3.38
N ASP A 265 -3.69 -12.94 4.08
CA ASP A 265 -5.03 -13.23 3.57
C ASP A 265 -5.97 -12.05 3.83
N ASN A 266 -6.47 -11.42 2.76
CA ASN A 266 -7.32 -10.24 2.82
C ASN A 266 -8.60 -10.44 3.63
N ARG A 267 -9.06 -11.69 3.79
CA ARG A 267 -10.25 -12.01 4.58
C ARG A 267 -10.03 -11.75 6.07
N LEU A 268 -8.79 -11.71 6.55
CA LEU A 268 -8.45 -11.37 7.94
C LEU A 268 -8.54 -9.86 8.21
N GLU A 269 -8.52 -9.04 7.16
CA GLU A 269 -8.55 -7.57 7.24
C GLU A 269 -9.97 -7.01 7.18
N LYS A 270 -10.85 -7.64 6.38
CA LYS A 270 -12.23 -7.18 6.13
C LYS A 270 -13.16 -7.68 7.23
N ARG A 271 -13.50 -6.82 8.20
CA ARG A 271 -14.48 -7.14 9.24
C ARG A 271 -15.84 -7.50 8.65
N SER A 272 -16.48 -8.49 9.27
CA SER A 272 -17.85 -8.90 9.02
C SER A 272 -18.47 -9.39 10.33
N GLU A 273 -19.78 -9.23 10.48
CA GLU A 273 -20.54 -9.77 11.63
C GLU A 273 -20.45 -11.30 11.69
N ASP A 274 -20.35 -11.96 10.53
CA ASP A 274 -20.26 -13.42 10.40
C ASP A 274 -18.85 -14.00 10.64
N GLY A 275 -17.88 -13.15 11.01
CA GLY A 275 -16.47 -13.54 11.07
C GLY A 275 -15.84 -13.68 9.68
N TRP A 276 -14.63 -14.22 9.64
CA TRP A 276 -13.92 -14.56 8.41
C TRP A 276 -13.92 -16.08 8.18
N LYS A 277 -13.90 -16.48 6.90
CA LYS A 277 -13.90 -17.90 6.50
C LYS A 277 -12.99 -18.13 5.29
N ILE A 278 -12.14 -19.15 5.38
CA ILE A 278 -11.27 -19.64 4.30
C ILE A 278 -11.77 -21.04 3.91
N PRO A 279 -12.32 -21.24 2.71
CA PRO A 279 -12.81 -22.54 2.29
C PRO A 279 -11.67 -23.53 2.05
N VAL A 280 -11.88 -24.76 2.50
CA VAL A 280 -10.96 -25.89 2.36
C VAL A 280 -11.75 -27.10 1.86
N PHE A 281 -11.42 -27.57 0.66
CA PHE A 281 -11.96 -28.82 0.15
C PHE A 281 -11.12 -29.99 0.68
N CYS A 282 -11.75 -30.87 1.46
CA CYS A 282 -11.11 -32.02 2.08
C CYS A 282 -11.37 -33.26 1.22
N HIS A 283 -10.32 -33.87 0.64
CA HIS A 283 -10.54 -35.03 -0.25
C HIS A 283 -10.89 -36.31 0.50
N GLN A 284 -10.49 -36.43 1.77
CA GLN A 284 -10.77 -37.61 2.60
C GLN A 284 -12.28 -37.87 2.71
N ASP A 285 -13.09 -36.83 2.95
CA ASP A 285 -14.54 -36.92 3.08
C ASP A 285 -15.32 -36.24 1.94
N LYS A 286 -14.61 -35.70 0.94
CA LYS A 286 -15.16 -35.00 -0.23
C LYS A 286 -16.07 -33.82 0.13
N LYS A 287 -15.81 -33.14 1.25
CA LYS A 287 -16.61 -32.00 1.72
C LYS A 287 -15.83 -30.70 1.69
N MET A 288 -16.56 -29.61 1.46
CA MET A 288 -16.07 -28.27 1.75
C MET A 288 -16.20 -28.00 3.25
N LYS A 289 -15.10 -27.60 3.87
CA LYS A 289 -15.00 -27.13 5.25
C LYS A 289 -14.40 -25.72 5.26
N TYR A 290 -14.29 -25.12 6.43
CA TYR A 290 -13.78 -23.76 6.57
C TYR A 290 -12.81 -23.65 7.73
N ILE A 291 -11.65 -23.04 7.47
CA ILE A 291 -10.89 -22.39 8.55
C ILE A 291 -11.61 -21.07 8.80
N ARG A 292 -11.99 -20.81 10.05
CA ARG A 292 -12.79 -19.63 10.38
C ARG A 292 -12.39 -19.02 11.70
N GLY A 293 -12.84 -17.81 11.92
CA GLY A 293 -12.57 -17.07 13.14
C GLY A 293 -13.22 -15.71 13.12
N GLY A 294 -12.82 -14.86 14.05
CA GLY A 294 -13.45 -13.56 14.24
C GLY A 294 -12.48 -12.48 14.66
N TRP A 295 -13.07 -11.37 15.10
CA TRP A 295 -12.38 -10.19 15.57
C TRP A 295 -12.87 -9.90 16.99
N VAL A 296 -11.98 -10.04 17.96
CA VAL A 296 -12.27 -9.73 19.36
C VAL A 296 -11.71 -8.35 19.67
N GLU A 297 -12.57 -7.43 20.12
CA GLU A 297 -12.12 -6.16 20.68
C GLU A 297 -11.44 -6.42 22.02
N VAL A 298 -10.18 -6.01 22.15
CA VAL A 298 -9.37 -6.24 23.37
C VAL A 298 -9.06 -4.95 24.13
N ALA A 299 -9.23 -3.79 23.49
CA ALA A 299 -9.18 -2.48 24.14
C ALA A 299 -9.81 -1.40 23.23
N SER A 300 -10.38 -0.36 23.81
CA SER A 300 -10.83 0.84 23.11
C SER A 300 -10.36 2.10 23.83
N LEU A 301 -10.09 3.16 23.08
CA LEU A 301 -9.94 4.52 23.62
C LEU A 301 -11.36 5.10 23.75
N HIS A 302 -11.79 5.30 25.00
CA HIS A 302 -12.99 6.08 25.33
C HIS A 302 -12.65 7.57 25.38
#